data_AF-A0A1Y3BP15-F1
#
_entry.id   AF-A0A1Y3BP15-F1
#
_cell.length_a   1.000
_cell.length_b   1.000
_cell.length_c   1.000
_cell.angle_alpha   90.00
_cell.angle_beta   90.00
_cell.angle_gamma   90.00
#
_symmetry.space_group_name_H-M   'P 1'
#
loop_
_entity.id
_entity.type
_entity.pdbx_description
1 polymer ?
#
loop_
_entity_poly.entity_id
_entity_poly.type
_entity_poly.pdbx_seq_one_letter_code
_entity_poly.pdbx_strand_id
1 'polypeptide(L)'
;MENHYKNYTLFHGYDSNTMEWRRVMIEYDVDDDYDSFIFIGKVNDIVAIDDITAVDYGCDYIRHNHDFCDFELNSTCMFDNVHNDFDEYWHIMNGSSIDPPIDDHTTHTPDGHVFGFIMDPKYTKIKATMVHTKPLSYQQPYCLRFSYYLTDNITLYYNRLSVHEKTVWRISGTTN
;
A
#
# COMPACT_ATOMS: atom_id res chain seq x y z
N MET A 1 15.28 21.69 12.52
CA MET A 1 14.24 21.11 13.39
C MET A 1 13.94 19.75 12.79
N GLU A 2 14.35 18.67 13.45
CA GLU A 2 14.12 17.31 12.98
C GLU A 2 12.65 16.95 13.21
N ASN A 3 11.89 16.73 12.13
CA ASN A 3 10.55 16.15 12.22
C ASN A 3 10.69 14.69 12.68
N HIS A 4 10.27 14.43 13.92
CA HIS A 4 10.23 13.09 14.51
C HIS A 4 8.97 12.35 14.02
N TYR A 5 9.07 11.69 12.87
CA TYR A 5 8.06 10.70 12.46
C TYR A 5 8.04 9.58 13.49
N LYS A 6 6.91 9.37 14.15
CA LYS A 6 6.68 8.17 14.95
C LYS A 6 6.18 7.07 14.03
N ASN A 7 7.11 6.27 13.53
CA ASN A 7 6.76 5.03 12.84
C ASN A 7 6.30 4.01 13.89
N TYR A 8 4.99 3.85 14.07
CA TYR A 8 4.44 2.72 14.82
C TYR A 8 4.46 1.48 13.93
N THR A 9 5.66 0.91 13.80
CA THR A 9 5.85 -0.38 13.17
C THR A 9 5.33 -1.48 14.11
N LEU A 10 4.04 -1.79 14.05
CA LEU A 10 3.46 -2.93 14.76
C LEU A 10 3.75 -4.23 13.99
N PHE A 11 5.03 -4.63 13.94
CA PHE A 11 5.39 -6.01 13.60
C PHE A 11 5.55 -6.83 14.89
N HIS A 12 4.67 -7.80 15.07
CA HIS A 12 5.11 -9.10 15.58
C HIS A 12 5.35 -9.99 14.35
N GLY A 13 6.51 -9.81 13.71
CA GLY A 13 6.97 -10.76 12.71
C GLY A 13 7.40 -12.03 13.44
N TYR A 14 6.64 -13.11 13.29
CA TYR A 14 7.19 -14.45 13.48
C TYR A 14 7.92 -14.80 12.19
N ASP A 15 9.15 -15.30 12.28
CA ASP A 15 9.81 -15.97 11.17
C ASP A 15 8.85 -17.07 10.67
N SER A 16 8.19 -16.83 9.54
CA SER A 16 7.23 -17.74 8.95
C SER A 16 7.81 -18.27 7.65
N ASN A 17 7.55 -19.54 7.36
CA ASN A 17 7.86 -20.13 6.05
C ASN A 17 6.67 -19.98 5.08
N THR A 18 5.61 -19.27 5.48
CA THR A 18 4.40 -19.06 4.69
C THR A 18 4.26 -17.60 4.31
N MET A 19 3.90 -17.35 3.05
CA MET A 19 3.62 -16.00 2.58
C MET A 19 2.33 -15.54 3.23
N GLU A 20 2.39 -14.43 3.95
CA GLU A 20 1.26 -13.91 4.71
C GLU A 20 1.08 -12.42 4.41
N TRP A 21 -0.13 -11.93 4.63
CA TRP A 21 -0.38 -10.49 4.65
C TRP A 21 0.27 -9.88 5.87
N ARG A 22 0.93 -8.74 5.65
CA ARG A 22 1.51 -7.92 6.70
C ARG A 22 0.79 -6.59 6.74
N ARG A 23 0.80 -5.91 7.88
CA ARG A 23 0.12 -4.62 8.07
C ARG A 23 1.10 -3.56 8.53
N VAL A 24 0.90 -2.34 8.05
CA VAL A 24 1.64 -1.17 8.53
C VAL A 24 0.66 -0.08 8.96
N MET A 25 1.07 0.68 9.97
CA MET A 25 0.41 1.90 10.43
C MET A 25 1.44 3.02 10.48
N ILE A 26 1.08 4.16 9.91
CA ILE A 26 1.97 5.31 9.82
C ILE A 26 1.20 6.53 10.29
N GLU A 27 1.73 7.20 11.31
CA GLU A 27 1.17 8.42 11.88
C GLU A 27 1.86 9.65 11.32
N TYR A 28 1.08 10.68 11.03
CA TYR A 28 1.55 11.93 10.44
C TYR A 28 1.06 13.12 11.25
N ASP A 29 1.96 14.06 11.51
CA ASP A 29 1.59 15.41 11.90
C ASP A 29 1.11 16.18 10.65
N VAL A 30 0.10 17.04 10.82
CA VAL A 30 -0.38 17.93 9.75
C VAL A 30 0.73 18.86 9.33
N ASP A 31 0.92 18.99 8.03
CA ASP A 31 1.62 20.13 7.43
C ASP A 31 0.60 20.85 6.52
N ASP A 32 0.79 22.15 6.29
CA ASP A 32 -0.17 23.02 5.60
C ASP A 32 -0.32 22.72 4.08
N ASP A 33 0.32 21.65 3.58
CA ASP A 33 0.32 21.23 2.17
C ASP A 33 -0.70 20.11 1.89
N TYR A 34 -1.26 20.10 0.67
CA TYR A 34 -2.10 19.00 0.19
C TYR A 34 -1.26 17.74 -0.01
N ASP A 35 -1.69 16.63 0.60
CA ASP A 35 -0.96 15.37 0.55
C ASP A 35 -1.59 14.41 -0.45
N SER A 36 -0.80 13.96 -1.43
CA SER A 36 -1.11 12.75 -2.18
C SER A 36 -0.21 11.62 -1.71
N PHE A 37 -0.78 10.44 -1.57
CA PHE A 37 -0.07 9.21 -1.25
C PHE A 37 0.35 8.53 -2.52
N ILE A 38 1.64 8.23 -2.70
CA ILE A 38 2.10 7.40 -3.82
C ILE A 38 2.56 6.04 -3.28
N PHE A 39 1.99 4.96 -3.81
CA PHE A 39 2.60 3.65 -3.73
C PHE A 39 3.46 3.39 -4.96
N ILE A 40 4.72 3.03 -4.74
CA ILE A 40 5.65 2.65 -5.79
C ILE A 40 6.06 1.21 -5.55
N GLY A 41 5.74 0.32 -6.47
CA GLY A 41 6.23 -1.05 -6.45
C GLY A 41 7.30 -1.26 -7.50
N LYS A 42 8.42 -1.88 -7.12
CA LYS A 42 9.61 -2.07 -7.97
C LYS A 42 10.06 -3.53 -8.00
N VAL A 43 9.55 -4.36 -8.93
CA VAL A 43 9.67 -5.83 -8.92
C VAL A 43 9.49 -6.54 -10.25
N ASN A 44 9.67 -7.88 -10.25
CA ASN A 44 9.32 -8.83 -11.32
C ASN A 44 8.20 -9.83 -10.89
N ASP A 45 7.50 -9.57 -9.79
CA ASP A 45 6.52 -10.48 -9.19
C ASP A 45 5.31 -9.67 -8.65
N ILE A 46 4.58 -10.18 -7.66
CA ILE A 46 3.29 -9.66 -7.20
C ILE A 46 3.46 -8.68 -6.04
N VAL A 47 2.90 -7.47 -6.21
CA VAL A 47 2.63 -6.54 -5.11
C VAL A 47 1.12 -6.39 -4.98
N ALA A 48 0.60 -6.64 -3.79
CA ALA A 48 -0.80 -6.36 -3.46
C ALA A 48 -0.90 -5.55 -2.16
N ILE A 49 -1.91 -4.69 -2.10
CA ILE A 49 -2.36 -3.97 -0.92
C ILE A 49 -3.86 -4.17 -0.75
N ASP A 50 -4.29 -4.11 0.50
CA ASP A 50 -5.68 -4.25 0.89
C ASP A 50 -5.96 -3.46 2.19
N ASP A 51 -7.21 -3.34 2.61
CA ASP A 51 -7.63 -2.79 3.90
C ASP A 51 -7.14 -1.37 4.16
N ILE A 52 -7.18 -0.51 3.14
CA ILE A 52 -6.62 0.83 3.24
C ILE A 52 -7.58 1.70 4.05
N THR A 53 -7.04 2.29 5.10
CA THR A 53 -7.76 3.20 5.98
C THR A 53 -6.92 4.44 6.21
N ALA A 54 -7.49 5.61 5.95
CA ALA A 54 -6.91 6.88 6.36
C ALA A 54 -7.89 7.56 7.31
N VAL A 55 -7.49 7.74 8.56
CA VAL A 55 -8.35 8.38 9.57
C VAL A 55 -7.76 9.70 10.00
N ASP A 56 -8.63 10.71 10.16
CA ASP A 56 -8.32 11.85 11.01
C ASP A 56 -8.01 11.31 12.42
N TYR A 57 -7.06 11.94 13.12
CA TYR A 57 -6.44 11.54 14.38
C TYR A 57 -5.25 10.55 14.25
N GLY A 58 -4.32 10.61 15.21
CA GLY A 58 -3.17 9.71 15.30
C GLY A 58 -3.56 8.24 15.42
N CYS A 59 -2.61 7.32 15.20
CA CYS A 59 -2.88 5.88 15.11
C CYS A 59 -3.45 5.29 16.42
N ASP A 60 -3.23 5.96 17.55
CA ASP A 60 -3.82 5.63 18.86
C ASP A 60 -5.36 5.76 18.91
N TYR A 61 -5.97 6.45 17.94
CA TYR A 61 -7.40 6.77 17.91
C TYR A 61 -8.20 6.05 16.83
N ILE A 62 -7.61 5.09 16.09
CA ILE A 62 -8.36 4.27 15.13
C ILE A 62 -9.41 3.43 15.88
N ARG A 63 -10.62 3.97 16.00
CA ARG A 63 -11.82 3.23 16.38
C ARG A 63 -12.49 2.81 15.07
N HIS A 64 -12.64 1.50 14.89
CA HIS A 64 -13.23 0.85 13.72
C HIS A 64 -14.43 1.63 13.14
N ASN A 65 -14.27 2.38 12.03
CA ASN A 65 -15.33 2.80 11.06
C ASN A 65 -15.02 4.03 10.18
N HIS A 66 -13.77 4.43 9.95
CA HIS A 66 -13.51 5.56 9.03
C HIS A 66 -12.96 5.06 7.70
N ASP A 67 -13.28 5.78 6.62
CA ASP A 67 -13.00 5.53 5.20
C ASP A 67 -12.09 4.32 4.92
N PHE A 68 -12.75 3.21 4.62
CA PHE A 68 -12.18 1.89 4.43
C PHE A 68 -12.28 1.50 2.96
N CYS A 69 -11.16 1.05 2.39
CA CYS A 69 -11.08 0.53 1.04
C CYS A 69 -10.54 -0.91 1.10
N ASP A 70 -11.45 -1.86 0.91
CA ASP A 70 -11.22 -3.31 0.80
C ASP A 70 -11.28 -3.82 -0.65
N PHE A 71 -11.53 -2.93 -1.61
CA PHE A 71 -11.64 -3.26 -3.04
C PHE A 71 -12.76 -4.25 -3.45
N GLU A 72 -13.54 -4.79 -2.51
CA GLU A 72 -14.56 -5.82 -2.75
C GLU A 72 -15.74 -5.35 -3.61
N LEU A 73 -15.99 -4.05 -3.63
CA LEU A 73 -16.99 -3.43 -4.50
C LEU A 73 -16.44 -3.08 -5.90
N ASN A 74 -15.27 -3.61 -6.27
CA ASN A 74 -14.57 -3.34 -7.52
C ASN A 74 -14.35 -1.82 -7.77
N SER A 75 -13.98 -1.12 -6.70
CA SER A 75 -13.67 0.32 -6.71
C SER A 75 -12.21 0.52 -6.38
N THR A 76 -11.47 1.32 -7.17
CA THR A 76 -10.08 1.71 -6.84
C THR A 76 -10.04 2.76 -5.73
N CYS A 77 -11.19 3.07 -5.13
CA CYS A 77 -11.35 4.05 -4.07
C CYS A 77 -10.86 5.44 -4.49
N MET A 78 -9.70 5.86 -4.02
CA MET A 78 -9.10 7.16 -4.34
C MET A 78 -7.83 7.06 -5.18
N PHE A 79 -7.48 5.85 -5.64
CA PHE A 79 -6.26 5.56 -6.35
C PHE A 79 -6.41 5.77 -7.86
N ASP A 80 -5.48 6.54 -8.41
CA ASP A 80 -5.33 6.84 -9.82
C ASP A 80 -3.89 6.45 -10.26
N ASN A 81 -3.78 5.69 -11.36
CA ASN A 81 -2.47 5.26 -11.87
C ASN A 81 -1.66 6.45 -12.37
N VAL A 82 -0.35 6.43 -12.10
CA VAL A 82 0.59 7.30 -12.79
C VAL A 82 1.02 6.60 -14.07
N HIS A 83 0.42 7.02 -15.19
CA HIS A 83 0.74 6.45 -16.49
C HIS A 83 2.19 6.73 -16.90
N ASN A 84 2.87 5.70 -17.39
CA ASN A 84 4.24 5.76 -17.88
C ASN A 84 4.35 4.93 -19.17
N ASP A 85 5.57 4.78 -19.71
CA ASP A 85 5.78 4.05 -20.98
C ASP A 85 5.60 2.52 -20.85
N PHE A 86 5.18 2.00 -19.70
CA PHE A 86 4.93 0.58 -19.46
C PHE A 86 3.43 0.28 -19.37
N ASP A 87 3.06 -0.97 -19.63
CA ASP A 87 1.65 -1.41 -19.64
C ASP A 87 1.21 -1.99 -18.28
N GLU A 88 2.13 -2.16 -17.34
CA GLU A 88 1.86 -2.72 -16.02
C GLU A 88 1.41 -1.65 -15.02
N TYR A 89 0.12 -1.63 -14.73
CA TYR A 89 -0.54 -0.67 -13.85
C TYR A 89 -1.18 -1.35 -12.63
N TRP A 90 -1.32 -0.58 -11.56
CA TRP A 90 -2.09 -1.02 -10.40
C TRP A 90 -3.56 -1.19 -10.80
N HIS A 91 -4.17 -2.31 -10.45
CA HIS A 91 -5.55 -2.62 -10.74
C HIS A 91 -6.11 -3.55 -9.68
N ILE A 92 -7.44 -3.68 -9.67
CA ILE A 92 -8.12 -4.62 -8.80
C ILE A 92 -7.96 -6.02 -9.39
N MET A 93 -7.44 -6.94 -8.59
CA MET A 93 -7.22 -8.33 -8.95
C MET A 93 -8.07 -9.20 -8.03
N ASN A 94 -8.73 -10.19 -8.59
CA ASN A 94 -9.37 -11.22 -7.77
C ASN A 94 -8.30 -12.21 -7.28
N GLY A 95 -8.31 -12.56 -5.99
CA GLY A 95 -7.29 -13.44 -5.39
C GLY A 95 -7.12 -14.77 -6.11
N SER A 96 -8.22 -15.34 -6.61
CA SER A 96 -8.27 -16.61 -7.35
C SER A 96 -7.66 -16.54 -8.75
N SER A 97 -7.50 -15.33 -9.29
CA SER A 97 -6.95 -15.10 -10.64
C SER A 97 -5.42 -14.89 -10.64
N ILE A 98 -4.82 -14.79 -9.45
CA ILE A 98 -3.37 -14.63 -9.26
C ILE A 98 -2.73 -16.04 -9.24
N ASP A 99 -1.48 -16.16 -9.71
CA ASP A 99 -0.74 -17.43 -9.72
C ASP A 99 0.57 -17.32 -8.89
N PRO A 100 0.71 -18.06 -7.77
CA PRO A 100 -0.34 -18.89 -7.16
C PRO A 100 -1.49 -18.03 -6.59
N PRO A 101 -2.72 -18.58 -6.46
CA PRO A 101 -3.82 -17.87 -5.84
C PRO A 101 -3.45 -17.36 -4.46
N ILE A 102 -3.89 -16.14 -4.15
CA ILE A 102 -3.72 -15.55 -2.83
C ILE A 102 -5.09 -15.35 -2.19
N ASP A 103 -5.18 -15.57 -0.89
CA ASP A 103 -6.36 -15.20 -0.13
C ASP A 103 -6.37 -13.69 0.04
N ASP A 104 -7.50 -13.05 -0.23
CA ASP A 104 -7.73 -11.64 0.09
C ASP A 104 -7.66 -11.41 1.62
N HIS A 105 -7.16 -10.25 2.06
CA HIS A 105 -6.95 -10.01 3.48
C HIS A 105 -8.25 -9.68 4.22
N THR A 106 -9.19 -8.99 3.57
CA THR A 106 -10.51 -8.66 4.15
C THR A 106 -11.34 -9.91 4.41
N THR A 107 -11.48 -10.75 3.38
CA THR A 107 -12.38 -11.91 3.36
C THR A 107 -11.70 -13.19 3.86
N HIS A 108 -10.37 -13.24 3.84
CA HIS A 108 -9.56 -14.44 4.08
C HIS A 108 -9.91 -15.58 3.11
N THR A 109 -10.25 -15.24 1.86
CA THR A 109 -10.60 -16.19 0.81
C THR A 109 -10.03 -15.73 -0.52
N PRO A 110 -9.78 -16.63 -1.48
CA PRO A 110 -9.30 -16.22 -2.80
C PRO A 110 -10.39 -15.56 -3.65
N ASP A 111 -11.66 -15.63 -3.23
CA ASP A 111 -12.77 -15.02 -3.95
C ASP A 111 -12.82 -13.49 -3.80
N GLY A 112 -12.09 -12.93 -2.81
CA GLY A 112 -11.99 -11.50 -2.57
C GLY A 112 -11.09 -10.76 -3.57
N HIS A 113 -10.96 -9.45 -3.37
CA HIS A 113 -10.32 -8.52 -4.28
C HIS A 113 -9.22 -7.72 -3.61
N VAL A 114 -8.07 -7.67 -4.26
CA VAL A 114 -6.92 -6.88 -3.79
C VAL A 114 -6.60 -5.81 -4.82
N PHE A 115 -5.90 -4.76 -4.41
CA PHE A 115 -5.35 -3.79 -5.34
C PHE A 115 -3.86 -3.97 -5.48
N GLY A 116 -3.38 -4.11 -6.71
CA GLY A 116 -1.99 -4.48 -6.91
C GLY A 116 -1.61 -4.54 -8.36
N PHE A 117 -0.44 -5.10 -8.61
CA PHE A 117 0.01 -5.39 -9.95
C PHE A 117 0.91 -6.62 -9.94
N ILE A 118 0.99 -7.26 -11.09
CA ILE A 118 1.92 -8.36 -11.37
C ILE A 118 2.86 -7.84 -12.46
N MET A 119 4.16 -7.80 -12.16
CA MET A 119 5.15 -7.49 -13.18
C MET A 119 5.46 -8.74 -14.00
N ASP A 120 5.43 -8.62 -15.32
CA ASP A 120 5.74 -9.76 -16.19
C ASP A 120 7.22 -10.16 -16.00
N PRO A 121 7.51 -11.43 -15.65
CA PRO A 121 8.88 -11.90 -15.42
C PRO A 121 9.76 -11.81 -16.67
N LYS A 122 9.19 -11.60 -17.88
CA LYS A 122 9.95 -11.35 -19.11
C LYS A 122 10.77 -10.06 -19.07
N TYR A 123 10.46 -9.12 -18.17
CA TYR A 123 11.22 -7.89 -18.06
C TYR A 123 12.54 -8.10 -17.32
N THR A 124 13.65 -7.98 -18.06
CA THR A 124 15.01 -8.15 -17.54
C THR A 124 15.57 -6.92 -16.83
N LYS A 125 14.84 -5.80 -16.86
CA LYS A 125 15.19 -4.56 -16.16
C LYS A 125 14.16 -4.30 -15.07
N ILE A 126 14.64 -3.85 -13.92
CA ILE A 126 13.76 -3.51 -12.82
C ILE A 126 12.85 -2.34 -13.25
N LYS A 127 11.55 -2.60 -13.36
CA LYS A 127 10.54 -1.59 -13.61
C LYS A 127 9.93 -1.10 -12.30
N ALA A 128 9.35 0.09 -12.35
CA ALA A 128 8.55 0.62 -11.27
C ALA A 128 7.19 1.06 -11.83
N THR A 129 6.12 0.71 -11.13
CA THR A 129 4.78 1.24 -11.40
C THR A 129 4.27 1.95 -10.16
N MET A 130 3.48 3.00 -10.39
CA MET A 130 3.10 3.94 -9.34
C MET A 130 1.60 4.20 -9.41
N VAL A 131 1.00 4.29 -8.24
CA VAL A 131 -0.37 4.73 -8.08
C VAL A 131 -0.41 5.81 -7.03
N HIS A 132 -1.17 6.87 -7.29
CA HIS A 132 -1.32 7.96 -6.35
C HIS A 132 -2.76 8.12 -5.91
N THR A 133 -2.95 8.80 -4.79
CA THR A 133 -4.28 9.25 -4.38
C THR A 133 -4.51 10.67 -4.86
N LYS A 134 -5.78 11.02 -5.09
CA LYS A 134 -6.16 12.44 -5.22
C LYS A 134 -5.62 13.23 -4.02
N PRO A 135 -5.32 14.53 -4.18
CA PRO A 135 -4.84 15.36 -3.08
C PRO A 135 -5.84 15.33 -1.92
N LEU A 136 -5.34 14.99 -0.75
CA LEU A 136 -6.09 14.92 0.49
C LEU A 136 -5.81 16.19 1.27
N SER A 137 -6.86 16.77 1.86
CA SER A 137 -6.75 17.95 2.71
C SER A 137 -7.11 17.54 4.13
N TYR A 138 -6.10 17.08 4.87
CA TYR A 138 -6.25 16.74 6.29
C TYR A 138 -6.01 17.97 7.15
N GLN A 139 -6.94 18.28 8.05
CA GLN A 139 -6.82 19.41 8.98
C GLN A 139 -6.30 18.99 10.36
N GLN A 140 -6.10 17.68 10.58
CA GLN A 140 -5.65 17.08 11.84
C GLN A 140 -4.66 15.94 11.55
N PRO A 141 -3.77 15.60 12.51
CA PRO A 141 -2.83 14.49 12.34
C PRO A 141 -3.62 13.27 11.90
N TYR A 142 -3.12 12.51 10.92
CA TYR A 142 -3.85 11.36 10.38
C TYR A 142 -3.01 10.09 10.49
N CYS A 143 -3.69 8.95 10.55
CA CYS A 143 -3.06 7.65 10.49
C CYS A 143 -3.43 6.94 9.19
N LEU A 144 -2.41 6.57 8.43
CA LEU A 144 -2.56 5.66 7.30
C LEU A 144 -2.31 4.23 7.76
N ARG A 145 -3.24 3.34 7.46
CA ARG A 145 -3.13 1.90 7.69
C ARG A 145 -3.45 1.16 6.41
N PHE A 146 -2.68 0.13 6.12
CA PHE A 146 -2.98 -0.81 5.04
C PHE A 146 -2.31 -2.16 5.27
N SER A 147 -2.89 -3.19 4.67
CA SER A 147 -2.30 -4.53 4.55
C SER A 147 -1.55 -4.62 3.23
N TYR A 148 -0.46 -5.39 3.19
CA TYR A 148 0.36 -5.61 2.00
C TYR A 148 0.87 -7.05 1.92
N TYR A 149 1.07 -7.52 0.68
CA TYR A 149 1.53 -8.87 0.35
C TYR A 149 2.60 -8.80 -0.75
N LEU A 150 3.75 -9.46 -0.53
CA LEU A 150 4.92 -9.38 -1.40
C LEU A 150 5.55 -10.76 -1.59
N THR A 151 5.65 -11.22 -2.84
CA THR A 151 6.09 -12.60 -3.17
C THR A 151 7.59 -12.77 -3.42
N ASP A 152 8.32 -11.70 -3.72
CA ASP A 152 9.78 -11.74 -3.98
C ASP A 152 10.53 -10.59 -3.24
N ASN A 153 11.77 -10.27 -3.62
CA ASN A 153 12.52 -9.13 -3.11
C ASN A 153 11.94 -7.83 -3.65
N ILE A 154 10.80 -7.45 -3.07
CA ILE A 154 9.96 -6.35 -3.49
C ILE A 154 10.33 -5.10 -2.74
N THR A 155 10.50 -3.99 -3.44
CA THR A 155 10.47 -2.70 -2.76
C THR A 155 9.13 -2.01 -2.97
N LEU A 156 8.40 -1.83 -1.87
CA LEU A 156 7.20 -1.01 -1.80
C LEU A 156 7.55 0.28 -1.06
N TYR A 157 7.32 1.41 -1.72
CA TYR A 157 7.46 2.74 -1.12
C TYR A 157 6.09 3.35 -0.91
N TYR A 158 6.01 4.14 0.16
CA TYR A 158 4.98 5.12 0.33
C TYR A 158 5.65 6.51 0.39
N ASN A 159 5.27 7.38 -0.54
CA ASN A 159 5.75 8.76 -0.60
C ASN A 159 4.61 9.74 -0.30
N ARG A 160 5.00 10.85 0.35
CA ARG A 160 4.19 12.06 0.44
C ARG A 160 4.60 13.01 -0.68
N LEU A 161 3.71 13.25 -1.64
CA LEU A 161 3.87 14.33 -2.60
C LEU A 161 3.63 15.66 -1.90
N SER A 162 4.72 16.33 -1.54
CA SER A 162 4.76 17.73 -1.16
C SER A 162 5.86 18.39 -2.01
N VAL A 163 6.12 19.69 -1.81
CA VAL A 163 7.19 20.43 -2.53
C VAL A 163 8.56 19.73 -2.49
N HIS A 164 8.78 18.82 -1.52
CA HIS A 164 10.06 18.15 -1.29
C HIS A 164 10.06 16.62 -1.49
N GLU A 165 9.00 16.02 -2.04
CA GLU A 165 8.84 14.55 -2.24
C GLU A 165 9.62 13.67 -1.25
N LYS A 166 8.98 13.22 -0.17
CA LYS A 166 9.66 12.46 0.87
C LYS A 166 9.19 11.01 0.91
N THR A 167 10.14 10.07 0.82
CA THR A 167 9.87 8.68 1.21
C THR A 167 9.59 8.62 2.70
N VAL A 168 8.38 8.22 3.06
CA VAL A 168 7.98 8.12 4.47
C VAL A 168 8.11 6.69 4.96
N TRP A 169 7.76 5.72 4.11
CA TRP A 169 7.92 4.31 4.45
C TRP A 169 8.46 3.52 3.27
N ARG A 170 9.24 2.50 3.59
CA ARG A 170 9.86 1.59 2.64
C ARG A 170 10.01 0.22 3.29
N ILE A 171 9.59 -0.82 2.58
CA ILE A 171 10.02 -2.19 2.82
C ILE A 171 10.72 -2.72 1.58
N SER A 172 11.78 -3.50 1.77
CA SER A 172 12.46 -4.26 0.71
C SER A 172 12.52 -5.73 1.15
N GLY A 173 11.85 -6.63 0.44
CA GLY A 173 11.81 -8.06 0.76
C GLY A 173 10.46 -8.71 0.45
N THR A 174 10.31 -9.96 0.89
CA THR A 174 9.07 -10.74 0.85
C THR A 174 8.24 -10.54 2.11
N THR A 175 6.97 -10.96 2.09
CA THR A 175 6.14 -11.02 3.30
C THR A 175 6.19 -12.35 4.07
N ASN A 176 6.97 -13.32 3.60
CA ASN A 176 7.41 -14.48 4.40
C ASN A 176 8.08 -14.02 5.70
#